data_AF-Q4CRU3-F1
#
_entry.id   AF-Q4CRU3-F1
#
_cell.length_a   1.000
_cell.length_b   1.000
_cell.length_c   1.000
_cell.angle_alpha   90.00
_cell.angle_beta   90.00
_cell.angle_gamma   90.00
#
_symmetry.space_group_name_H-M   'P 1'
#
loop_
_entity.id
_entity.type
_entity.pdbx_description
1 polymer ?
#
loop_
_entity_poly.entity_id
_entity_poly.type
_entity_poly.pdbx_seq_one_letter_code
_entity_poly.pdbx_strand_id
1 'polypeptide(L)'
;IITFVGTNSVRNWWTNLWCAMRELPPVFGVQAYVHRGFLELLESIAFEEVAKDFDQIILIGHSMGGALAQLAGLYLANERPERRVTVLTVASPRVFASRQGFWQRIAGWVFILNGKGNDAAIALPSNCRHIRTFMCADVVPRLPPAFLGYQHLGTPLPLHTGCPTRMSYLGWGLWSCLFHTADMYKAVLERPAVAQLHRYEAMSASCAC
;
A
#
# COMPACT_ATOMS: atom_id res chain seq x y z
N ILE A 1 -3.43 -3.02 -19.31
CA ILE A 1 -3.60 -3.38 -17.87
C ILE A 1 -2.46 -4.32 -17.52
N ILE A 2 -1.71 -4.02 -16.45
CA ILE A 2 -0.60 -4.86 -15.96
C ILE A 2 -1.05 -5.46 -14.63
N THR A 3 -1.01 -6.79 -14.53
CA THR A 3 -1.42 -7.50 -13.32
C THR A 3 -0.24 -8.24 -12.73
N PHE A 4 0.13 -7.91 -11.48
CA PHE A 4 1.14 -8.65 -10.74
C PHE A 4 0.48 -9.72 -9.88
N VAL A 5 0.92 -10.96 -10.07
CA VAL A 5 0.42 -12.11 -9.32
C VAL A 5 1.14 -12.17 -7.97
N GLY A 6 0.38 -12.28 -6.88
CA GLY A 6 0.91 -12.46 -5.53
C GLY A 6 1.43 -13.87 -5.29
N THR A 7 1.97 -14.13 -4.10
CA THR A 7 2.43 -15.47 -3.73
C THR A 7 1.36 -16.21 -2.93
N ASN A 8 1.27 -17.54 -3.12
CA ASN A 8 0.31 -18.38 -2.39
C ASN A 8 0.78 -18.77 -0.97
N SER A 9 2.05 -18.47 -0.64
CA SER A 9 2.68 -18.83 0.65
C SER A 9 3.08 -17.60 1.46
N VAL A 10 2.09 -16.85 1.95
CA VAL A 10 2.27 -15.62 2.76
C VAL A 10 3.16 -15.84 3.98
N ARG A 11 3.10 -17.04 4.57
CA ARG A 11 3.87 -17.38 5.79
C ARG A 11 5.37 -17.49 5.52
N ASN A 12 5.76 -18.16 4.42
CA ASN A 12 7.17 -18.24 3.99
C ASN A 12 7.70 -16.88 3.52
N TRP A 13 6.82 -16.11 2.89
CA TRP A 13 7.14 -14.79 2.38
C TRP A 13 7.58 -13.84 3.49
N TRP A 14 6.85 -13.80 4.61
CA TRP A 14 7.22 -12.96 5.77
C TRP A 14 8.55 -13.39 6.42
N THR A 15 8.79 -14.69 6.58
CA THR A 15 10.05 -15.16 7.19
C THR A 15 11.26 -14.96 6.30
N ASN A 16 11.10 -15.04 4.98
CA ASN A 16 12.21 -14.90 4.03
C ASN A 16 12.51 -13.45 3.67
N LEU A 17 11.52 -12.56 3.75
CA LEU A 17 11.72 -11.15 3.49
C LEU A 17 12.25 -10.44 4.72
N TRP A 18 13.58 -10.37 4.79
CA TRP A 18 14.25 -9.37 5.58
C TRP A 18 13.58 -8.02 5.34
N CYS A 19 12.94 -7.48 6.38
CA CYS A 19 12.38 -6.12 6.47
C CYS A 19 13.49 -5.04 6.40
N ALA A 20 14.54 -5.33 5.64
CA ALA A 20 15.60 -4.42 5.29
C ALA A 20 15.01 -3.36 4.35
N MET A 21 15.19 -2.11 4.76
CA MET A 21 14.87 -0.97 3.94
C MET A 21 16.02 -0.72 2.95
N ARG A 22 15.68 -0.42 1.71
CA ARG A 22 16.60 0.06 0.68
C ARG A 22 16.10 1.42 0.20
N GLU A 23 17.02 2.33 -0.06
CA GLU A 23 16.69 3.63 -0.64
C GLU A 23 16.17 3.43 -2.07
N LEU A 24 15.09 4.12 -2.42
CA LEU A 24 14.56 4.11 -3.78
C LEU A 24 15.59 4.75 -4.73
N PRO A 25 15.85 4.13 -5.89
CA PRO A 25 16.68 4.75 -6.91
C PRO A 25 16.08 6.09 -7.40
N PRO A 26 16.91 7.06 -7.84
CA PRO A 26 16.44 8.38 -8.28
C PRO A 26 15.42 8.37 -9.42
N VAL A 27 15.40 7.29 -10.23
CA VAL A 27 14.46 7.09 -11.34
C VAL A 27 12.98 7.08 -10.92
N PHE A 28 12.69 6.88 -9.63
CA PHE A 28 11.32 6.93 -9.11
C PHE A 28 10.84 8.36 -8.80
N GLY A 29 11.72 9.37 -8.88
CA GLY A 29 11.36 10.78 -8.70
C GLY A 29 11.01 11.18 -7.26
N VAL A 30 11.12 10.27 -6.30
CA VAL A 30 10.83 10.51 -4.89
C VAL A 30 11.97 10.01 -4.01
N GLN A 31 12.31 10.79 -2.98
CA GLN A 31 13.24 10.37 -1.95
C GLN A 31 12.49 9.60 -0.86
N ALA A 32 12.56 8.28 -0.92
CA ALA A 32 11.91 7.41 0.06
C ALA A 32 12.69 6.10 0.21
N TYR A 33 12.40 5.37 1.29
CA TYR A 33 12.88 4.01 1.48
C TYR A 33 11.77 3.02 1.12
N VAL A 34 12.15 1.83 0.70
CA VAL A 34 11.22 0.74 0.37
C VAL A 34 11.70 -0.58 0.93
N HIS A 35 10.78 -1.55 1.01
CA HIS A 35 11.15 -2.92 1.33
C HIS A 35 12.08 -3.49 0.24
N ARG A 36 13.31 -3.85 0.60
CA ARG A 36 14.35 -4.31 -0.31
C ARG A 36 13.90 -5.43 -1.24
N GLY A 37 13.30 -6.48 -0.70
CA GLY A 37 12.89 -7.62 -1.52
C GLY A 37 11.74 -7.35 -2.50
N PHE A 38 10.91 -6.32 -2.28
CA PHE A 38 9.94 -5.91 -3.30
C PHE A 38 10.62 -5.19 -4.45
N LEU A 39 11.59 -4.33 -4.14
CA LEU A 39 12.35 -3.61 -5.15
C LEU A 39 13.16 -4.59 -6.02
N GLU A 40 13.90 -5.51 -5.40
CA GLU A 40 14.68 -6.52 -6.15
C GLU A 40 13.79 -7.42 -7.01
N LEU A 41 12.61 -7.81 -6.50
CA LEU A 41 11.66 -8.60 -7.28
C LEU A 41 11.10 -7.79 -8.46
N LEU A 42 10.80 -6.51 -8.27
CA LEU A 42 10.35 -5.65 -9.36
C LEU A 42 11.44 -5.47 -10.43
N GLU A 43 12.69 -5.22 -10.01
CA GLU A 43 13.85 -5.06 -10.89
C GLU A 43 14.08 -6.29 -11.79
N SER A 44 13.60 -7.47 -11.37
CA SER A 44 13.65 -8.70 -12.19
C SER A 44 12.55 -8.83 -13.26
N ILE A 45 11.58 -7.91 -13.30
CA ILE A 45 10.40 -7.99 -14.19
C ILE A 45 10.48 -6.88 -15.25
N ALA A 46 10.35 -7.24 -16.53
CA ALA A 46 10.36 -6.29 -17.65
C ALA A 46 8.99 -5.59 -17.85
N PHE A 47 8.45 -4.93 -16.82
CA PHE A 47 7.13 -4.27 -16.89
C PHE A 47 7.14 -2.99 -17.74
N GLU A 48 8.30 -2.36 -17.92
CA GLU A 48 8.48 -1.10 -18.66
C GLU A 48 8.22 -1.25 -20.16
N GLU A 49 8.67 -2.38 -20.72
CA GLU A 49 8.48 -2.75 -22.13
C GLU A 49 7.00 -2.97 -22.43
N VAL A 50 6.29 -3.66 -21.52
CA VAL A 50 4.85 -3.93 -21.64
C VAL A 50 4.04 -2.62 -21.59
N ALA A 51 4.50 -1.62 -20.86
CA ALA A 51 3.83 -0.33 -20.75
C ALA A 51 4.17 0.64 -21.90
N LYS A 52 5.14 0.33 -22.78
CA LYS A 52 5.77 1.28 -23.71
C LYS A 52 4.79 2.03 -24.61
N ASP A 53 3.80 1.35 -25.16
CA ASP A 53 2.94 1.90 -26.20
C ASP A 53 1.55 2.30 -25.70
N PHE A 54 1.34 2.38 -24.38
CA PHE A 54 0.05 2.70 -23.78
C PHE A 54 0.05 4.07 -23.08
N ASP A 55 -0.96 4.89 -23.38
CA ASP A 55 -1.18 6.21 -22.74
C ASP A 55 -1.81 6.09 -21.35
N GLN A 56 -2.73 5.14 -21.19
CA GLN A 56 -3.38 4.84 -19.92
C GLN A 56 -2.89 3.50 -19.39
N ILE A 57 -2.21 3.54 -18.25
CA ILE A 57 -1.62 2.36 -17.63
C ILE A 57 -2.37 2.08 -16.33
N ILE A 58 -3.02 0.92 -16.26
CA ILE A 58 -3.67 0.43 -15.05
C ILE A 58 -2.86 -0.73 -14.50
N LEU A 59 -2.35 -0.59 -13.28
CA LEU A 59 -1.61 -1.61 -12.56
C LEU A 59 -2.47 -2.18 -11.44
N ILE A 60 -2.57 -3.51 -11.41
CA ILE A 60 -3.40 -4.22 -10.43
C ILE A 60 -2.55 -5.29 -9.75
N GLY A 61 -2.79 -5.53 -8.47
CA GLY A 61 -2.15 -6.63 -7.78
C GLY A 61 -2.79 -6.95 -6.43
N HIS A 62 -2.80 -8.24 -6.10
CA HIS A 62 -3.23 -8.75 -4.81
C HIS A 62 -2.02 -9.11 -3.95
N SER A 63 -2.05 -8.82 -2.64
CA SER A 63 -0.98 -9.19 -1.70
C SER A 63 0.39 -8.63 -2.13
N MET A 64 1.42 -9.47 -2.24
CA MET A 64 2.73 -9.15 -2.80
C MET A 64 2.62 -8.52 -4.20
N GLY A 65 1.70 -8.98 -5.05
CA GLY A 65 1.48 -8.38 -6.36
C GLY A 65 1.03 -6.91 -6.25
N GLY A 66 0.27 -6.58 -5.21
CA GLY A 66 -0.08 -5.20 -4.92
C GLY A 66 1.14 -4.35 -4.52
N ALA A 67 2.13 -4.95 -3.87
CA ALA A 67 3.36 -4.24 -3.52
C ALA A 67 4.18 -3.89 -4.77
N LEU A 68 4.29 -4.84 -5.71
CA LEU A 68 4.92 -4.63 -7.01
C LEU A 68 4.18 -3.58 -7.83
N ALA A 69 2.84 -3.63 -7.85
CA ALA A 69 2.01 -2.64 -8.56
C ALA A 69 2.23 -1.21 -8.05
N GLN A 70 2.46 -1.03 -6.75
CA GLN A 70 2.77 0.29 -6.17
C GLN A 70 4.11 0.83 -6.68
N LEU A 71 5.16 0.02 -6.63
CA LEU A 71 6.49 0.44 -7.09
C LEU A 71 6.49 0.68 -8.60
N ALA A 72 5.97 -0.27 -9.38
CA ALA A 72 5.86 -0.14 -10.84
C ALA A 72 5.05 1.10 -11.25
N GLY A 73 3.94 1.37 -10.57
CA GLY A 73 3.11 2.53 -10.87
C GLY A 73 3.79 3.85 -10.55
N LEU A 74 4.55 3.90 -9.45
CA LEU A 74 5.36 5.07 -9.10
C LEU A 74 6.48 5.30 -10.14
N TYR A 75 7.18 4.22 -10.54
CA TYR A 75 8.21 4.27 -11.58
C TYR A 75 7.64 4.84 -12.89
N LEU A 76 6.57 4.23 -13.42
CA LEU A 76 5.99 4.63 -14.71
C LEU A 76 5.42 6.05 -14.67
N ALA A 77 4.86 6.47 -13.53
CA ALA A 77 4.34 7.81 -13.39
C ALA A 77 5.44 8.87 -13.43
N ASN A 78 6.62 8.57 -12.87
CA ASN A 78 7.76 9.47 -12.93
C ASN A 78 8.49 9.43 -14.28
N GLU A 79 8.71 8.25 -14.83
CA GLU A 79 9.36 8.06 -16.14
C GLU A 79 8.53 8.71 -17.27
N ARG A 80 7.20 8.69 -17.14
CA ARG A 80 6.26 9.09 -18.20
C ARG A 80 5.21 10.07 -17.69
N PRO A 81 5.59 11.33 -17.41
CA PRO A 81 4.70 12.34 -16.83
C PRO A 81 3.49 12.67 -17.72
N GLU A 82 3.58 12.43 -19.03
CA GLU A 82 2.51 12.61 -20.00
C GLU A 82 1.39 11.56 -19.91
N ARG A 83 1.64 10.45 -19.21
CA ARG A 83 0.76 9.28 -19.17
C ARG A 83 -0.03 9.21 -17.88
N ARG A 84 -1.24 8.66 -17.98
CA ARG A 84 -2.11 8.46 -16.82
C ARG A 84 -1.87 7.10 -16.20
N VAL A 85 -1.37 7.08 -14.98
CA VAL A 85 -1.10 5.84 -14.24
C VAL A 85 -2.13 5.66 -13.13
N THR A 86 -2.79 4.50 -13.12
CA THR A 86 -3.73 4.11 -12.06
C THR A 86 -3.27 2.83 -11.39
N VAL A 87 -3.00 2.89 -10.09
CA VAL A 87 -2.62 1.75 -9.27
C VAL A 87 -3.82 1.32 -8.43
N LEU A 88 -4.21 0.06 -8.57
CA LEU A 88 -5.31 -0.58 -7.85
C LEU A 88 -4.77 -1.79 -7.09
N THR A 89 -4.53 -1.62 -5.80
CA THR A 89 -3.99 -2.69 -4.96
C THR A 89 -5.06 -3.30 -4.09
N VAL A 90 -5.08 -4.63 -4.02
CA VAL A 90 -5.93 -5.41 -3.12
C VAL A 90 -5.05 -6.08 -2.08
N ALA A 91 -5.41 -5.99 -0.80
CA ALA A 91 -4.72 -6.72 0.28
C ALA A 91 -3.21 -6.42 0.39
N SER A 92 -2.76 -5.27 -0.10
CA SER A 92 -1.33 -5.04 -0.30
C SER A 92 -0.62 -4.65 1.00
N PRO A 93 0.59 -5.18 1.24
CA PRO A 93 1.41 -4.78 2.38
C PRO A 93 1.93 -3.35 2.23
N ARG A 94 2.48 -2.80 3.32
CA ARG A 94 3.23 -1.55 3.30
C ARG A 94 4.53 -1.75 2.51
N VAL A 95 4.81 -0.83 1.62
CA VAL A 95 5.97 -0.90 0.71
C VAL A 95 7.00 0.15 1.08
N PHE A 96 6.53 1.36 1.34
CA PHE A 96 7.36 2.53 1.55
C PHE A 96 7.70 2.70 3.02
N ALA A 97 8.82 3.35 3.29
CA ALA A 97 9.28 3.67 4.62
C ALA A 97 9.94 5.04 4.65
N SER A 98 9.87 5.67 5.82
CA SER A 98 10.60 6.89 6.16
C SER A 98 11.89 6.50 6.88
N ARG A 99 13.00 7.20 6.62
CA ARG A 99 14.26 7.03 7.35
C ARG A 99 14.19 7.69 8.73
N GLN A 100 13.12 7.45 9.47
CA GLN A 100 13.14 7.64 10.91
C GLN A 100 13.45 6.30 11.53
N GLY A 101 14.64 6.23 12.12
CA GLY A 101 15.15 4.98 12.68
C GLY A 101 14.21 4.43 13.75
N PHE A 102 14.12 3.11 13.82
CA PHE A 102 13.47 2.39 14.92
C PHE A 102 13.80 3.01 16.29
N TRP A 103 15.07 3.40 16.50
CA TRP A 103 15.54 4.09 17.70
C TRP A 103 14.95 5.48 17.93
N GLN A 104 14.69 6.27 16.90
CA GLN A 104 14.03 7.58 17.04
C GLN A 104 12.56 7.42 17.45
N ARG A 105 11.87 6.38 16.93
CA ARG A 105 10.48 6.09 17.32
C ARG A 105 10.40 5.49 18.72
N ILE A 106 11.31 4.59 19.08
CA ILE A 106 11.43 4.05 20.45
C ILE A 106 11.79 5.18 21.42
N ALA A 107 12.75 6.06 21.09
CA ALA A 107 13.10 7.19 21.92
C ALA A 107 11.92 8.15 22.12
N GLY A 108 11.14 8.45 21.07
CA GLY A 108 9.91 9.23 21.21
C GLY A 108 8.87 8.57 22.13
N TRP A 109 8.75 7.25 22.09
CA TRP A 109 7.81 6.48 22.91
C TRP A 109 8.26 6.36 24.38
N VAL A 110 9.56 6.16 24.62
CA VAL A 110 10.15 6.02 25.96
C VAL A 110 10.33 7.38 26.66
N PHE A 111 10.66 8.44 25.93
CA PHE A 111 11.01 9.74 26.54
C PHE A 111 9.86 10.77 26.60
N ILE A 112 8.62 10.46 26.20
CA ILE A 112 7.52 11.47 26.07
C ILE A 112 8.00 12.72 25.31
N LEU A 113 8.98 12.56 24.43
CA LEU A 113 9.33 13.62 23.51
C LEU A 113 8.30 13.54 22.41
N ASN A 114 7.42 14.55 22.36
CA ASN A 114 6.49 14.87 21.27
C ASN A 114 7.24 15.17 19.97
N GLY A 115 8.16 14.29 19.57
CA GLY A 115 8.67 14.21 18.22
C GLY A 115 7.55 13.69 17.35
N LYS A 116 6.67 14.60 16.90
CA LYS A 116 6.06 14.45 15.58
C LYS A 116 7.25 14.27 14.64
N GLY A 117 7.57 13.01 14.36
CA GLY A 117 8.47 12.70 13.29
C GLY A 117 7.98 13.45 12.07
N ASN A 118 8.83 14.26 11.45
CA ASN A 118 8.65 14.69 10.08
C ASN A 118 8.74 13.45 9.19
N ASP A 119 7.76 12.55 9.29
CA ASP A 119 7.45 11.55 8.28
C ASP A 119 6.87 12.37 7.14
N ALA A 120 7.75 12.95 6.32
CA ALA A 120 7.35 13.64 5.11
C ALA A 120 6.51 12.65 4.30
N ALA A 121 5.21 12.94 4.21
CA ALA A 121 4.28 12.11 3.46
C ALA A 121 4.81 12.03 2.03
N ILE A 122 5.08 10.82 1.54
CA ILE A 122 5.56 10.62 0.17
C ILE A 122 4.42 11.04 -0.75
N ALA A 123 4.61 12.17 -1.44
CA ALA A 123 3.65 12.68 -2.40
C ALA A 123 3.73 11.84 -3.68
N LEU A 124 2.58 11.37 -4.16
CA LEU A 124 2.48 10.71 -5.45
C LEU A 124 2.56 11.75 -6.58
N PRO A 125 3.16 11.40 -7.74
CA PRO A 125 3.10 12.23 -8.94
C PRO A 125 1.66 12.61 -9.32
N SER A 126 1.44 13.79 -9.90
CA SER A 126 0.10 14.30 -10.23
C SER A 126 -0.66 13.44 -11.25
N ASN A 127 0.06 12.72 -12.09
CA ASN A 127 -0.46 11.77 -13.08
C ASN A 127 -0.71 10.36 -12.50
N CYS A 128 -0.40 10.13 -11.22
CA CYS A 128 -0.54 8.84 -10.55
C CYS A 128 -1.73 8.84 -9.58
N ARG A 129 -2.71 7.96 -9.84
CA ARG A 129 -3.83 7.70 -8.92
C ARG A 129 -3.66 6.33 -8.28
N HIS A 130 -3.51 6.27 -6.96
CA HIS A 130 -3.39 5.02 -6.22
C HIS A 130 -4.60 4.79 -5.30
N ILE A 131 -5.30 3.69 -5.50
CA ILE A 131 -6.41 3.21 -4.67
C ILE A 131 -6.01 1.90 -3.99
N ARG A 132 -6.16 1.86 -2.67
CA ARG A 132 -5.83 0.70 -1.83
C ARG A 132 -7.08 0.08 -1.25
N THR A 133 -7.49 -1.07 -1.77
CA THR A 133 -8.58 -1.88 -1.21
C THR A 133 -8.03 -2.91 -0.24
N PHE A 134 -8.65 -3.02 0.94
CA PHE A 134 -8.22 -3.96 1.97
C PHE A 134 -9.36 -4.28 2.92
N MET A 135 -9.39 -5.49 3.46
CA MET A 135 -10.27 -5.79 4.59
C MET A 135 -9.59 -5.40 5.90
N CYS A 136 -10.34 -4.79 6.84
CA CYS A 136 -9.81 -4.46 8.17
C CYS A 136 -9.32 -5.69 8.95
N ALA A 137 -9.93 -6.84 8.65
CA ALA A 137 -9.63 -8.16 9.15
C ALA A 137 -8.31 -8.74 8.60
N ASP A 138 -7.82 -8.23 7.47
CA ASP A 138 -6.62 -8.77 6.85
C ASP A 138 -5.36 -8.27 7.56
N VAL A 139 -4.42 -9.18 7.80
CA VAL A 139 -3.14 -8.91 8.45
C VAL A 139 -2.08 -8.41 7.49
N VAL A 140 -2.12 -8.77 6.21
CA VAL A 140 -1.08 -8.41 5.24
C VAL A 140 -0.98 -6.90 5.02
N PRO A 141 -2.10 -6.15 4.91
CA PRO A 141 -2.05 -4.69 4.92
C PRO A 141 -1.46 -4.08 6.20
N ARG A 142 -1.23 -4.86 7.25
CA ARG A 142 -0.59 -4.40 8.49
C ARG A 142 0.89 -4.78 8.57
N LEU A 143 1.45 -5.36 7.51
CA LEU A 143 2.84 -5.76 7.41
C LEU A 143 3.56 -4.97 6.31
N PRO A 144 4.87 -4.67 6.44
CA PRO A 144 5.63 -4.71 7.69
C PRO A 144 5.05 -3.74 8.75
N PRO A 145 5.28 -3.98 10.05
CA PRO A 145 4.74 -3.14 11.11
C PRO A 145 5.13 -1.67 10.98
N ALA A 146 4.17 -0.78 11.26
CA ALA A 146 4.39 0.67 11.12
C ALA A 146 5.49 1.22 12.04
N PHE A 147 5.71 0.60 13.20
CA PHE A 147 6.78 1.03 14.13
C PHE A 147 8.20 0.84 13.55
N LEU A 148 8.37 0.05 12.49
CA LEU A 148 9.63 -0.08 11.75
C LEU A 148 9.86 1.04 10.73
N GLY A 149 8.97 2.04 10.64
CA GLY A 149 9.08 3.15 9.68
C GLY A 149 8.25 2.94 8.41
N TYR A 150 7.62 1.78 8.23
CA TYR A 150 6.82 1.48 7.05
C TYR A 150 5.47 2.19 7.06
N GLN A 151 5.06 2.70 5.90
CA GLN A 151 3.83 3.44 5.67
C GLN A 151 3.13 3.00 4.39
N HIS A 152 1.82 3.27 4.33
CA HIS A 152 1.01 3.07 3.14
C HIS A 152 0.98 4.33 2.30
N LEU A 153 0.92 4.18 0.98
CA LEU A 153 0.56 5.23 0.05
C LEU A 153 -0.83 4.97 -0.56
N GLY A 154 -1.38 6.01 -1.19
CA GLY A 154 -2.66 5.96 -1.89
C GLY A 154 -3.90 6.08 -1.00
N THR A 155 -5.04 6.26 -1.65
CA THR A 155 -6.34 6.46 -1.01
C THR A 155 -6.86 5.13 -0.46
N PRO A 156 -7.09 4.99 0.86
CA PRO A 156 -7.67 3.78 1.43
C PRO A 156 -9.14 3.63 1.04
N LEU A 157 -9.50 2.41 0.64
CA LEU A 157 -10.88 1.97 0.45
C LEU A 157 -11.12 0.69 1.28
N PRO A 158 -11.48 0.82 2.56
CA PRO A 158 -11.72 -0.33 3.42
C PRO A 158 -12.94 -1.12 2.95
N LEU A 159 -12.77 -2.44 2.84
CA LEU A 159 -13.83 -3.39 2.51
C LEU A 159 -14.36 -4.02 3.80
N HIS A 160 -15.67 -4.15 3.88
CA HIS A 160 -16.36 -4.74 5.03
C HIS A 160 -17.14 -5.98 4.58
N THR A 161 -17.03 -7.05 5.37
CA THR A 161 -17.78 -8.30 5.18
C THR A 161 -19.15 -8.26 5.89
N GLY A 162 -19.52 -7.12 6.50
CA GLY A 162 -20.69 -7.02 7.38
C GLY A 162 -20.50 -7.67 8.77
N CYS A 163 -19.38 -8.36 9.03
CA CYS A 163 -19.13 -8.99 10.32
C CYS A 163 -18.29 -8.06 11.24
N PRO A 164 -18.79 -7.68 12.44
CA PRO A 164 -18.18 -6.62 13.27
C PRO A 164 -17.04 -7.10 14.17
N THR A 165 -16.53 -8.32 14.03
CA THR A 165 -15.50 -8.81 14.94
C THR A 165 -14.16 -8.12 14.65
N ARG A 166 -13.80 -7.13 15.47
CA ARG A 166 -12.57 -6.34 15.35
C ARG A 166 -11.40 -6.90 16.19
N MET A 167 -11.66 -7.87 17.07
CA MET A 167 -10.81 -8.12 18.25
C MET A 167 -10.06 -9.46 18.30
N SER A 168 -10.26 -10.41 17.39
CA SER A 168 -9.52 -11.70 17.39
C SER A 168 -8.30 -11.73 16.44
N TYR A 169 -7.99 -10.64 15.74
CA TYR A 169 -7.48 -10.75 14.37
C TYR A 169 -5.97 -10.87 14.15
N LEU A 170 -5.12 -10.48 15.09
CA LEU A 170 -3.67 -10.57 14.84
C LEU A 170 -3.18 -12.02 14.81
N GLY A 171 -3.53 -12.81 15.83
CA GLY A 171 -3.16 -14.23 15.88
C GLY A 171 -3.95 -15.08 14.89
N TRP A 172 -5.27 -14.92 14.85
CA TRP A 172 -6.15 -15.73 13.99
C TRP A 172 -6.06 -15.36 12.50
N GLY A 173 -5.85 -14.08 12.16
CA GLY A 173 -5.69 -13.64 10.77
C GLY A 173 -4.39 -14.14 10.14
N LEU A 174 -3.29 -14.13 10.90
CA LEU A 174 -2.02 -14.76 10.49
C LEU A 174 -2.14 -16.28 10.32
N TRP A 175 -2.94 -16.93 11.16
CA TRP A 175 -3.04 -18.39 11.18
C TRP A 175 -4.03 -18.94 10.15
N SER A 176 -5.17 -18.29 9.96
CA SER A 176 -6.24 -18.80 9.11
C SER A 176 -6.07 -18.48 7.63
N CYS A 177 -5.28 -17.46 7.26
CA CYS A 177 -5.18 -16.91 5.89
C CYS A 177 -6.53 -16.58 5.22
N LEU A 178 -7.64 -16.72 5.93
CA LEU A 178 -8.98 -16.84 5.37
C LEU A 178 -9.48 -15.50 4.82
N PHE A 179 -9.05 -14.42 5.46
CA PHE A 179 -9.34 -13.05 5.07
C PHE A 179 -8.33 -12.48 4.06
N HIS A 180 -7.32 -13.27 3.67
CA HIS A 180 -6.30 -12.85 2.72
C HIS A 180 -6.39 -13.60 1.39
N THR A 181 -7.36 -14.49 1.20
CA THR A 181 -7.50 -15.21 -0.07
C THR A 181 -8.05 -14.30 -1.15
N ALA A 182 -7.56 -14.46 -2.38
CA ALA A 182 -8.09 -13.73 -3.53
C ALA A 182 -9.59 -14.00 -3.72
N ASP A 183 -10.05 -15.22 -3.45
CA ASP A 183 -11.47 -15.59 -3.51
C ASP A 183 -12.33 -14.83 -2.50
N MET A 184 -11.83 -14.59 -1.29
CA MET A 184 -12.56 -13.79 -0.29
C MET A 184 -12.68 -12.34 -0.73
N TYR A 185 -11.59 -11.75 -1.25
CA TYR A 185 -11.65 -10.41 -1.81
C TYR A 185 -12.59 -10.32 -3.01
N LYS A 186 -12.56 -11.32 -3.91
CA LYS A 186 -13.49 -11.42 -5.04
C LYS A 186 -14.95 -11.45 -4.57
N ALA A 187 -15.28 -12.31 -3.62
CA ALA A 187 -16.63 -12.43 -3.08
C ALA A 187 -17.15 -11.13 -2.46
N VAL A 188 -16.28 -10.40 -1.74
CA VAL A 188 -16.63 -9.10 -1.15
C VAL A 188 -16.80 -8.02 -2.22
N LEU A 189 -15.98 -8.03 -3.27
CA LEU A 189 -16.09 -7.08 -4.38
C LEU A 189 -17.31 -7.34 -5.27
N GLU A 190 -17.74 -8.58 -5.42
CA GLU A 190 -18.98 -8.96 -6.13
C GLU A 190 -20.24 -8.56 -5.36
N ARG A 191 -20.16 -8.40 -4.04
CA ARG A 191 -21.26 -7.97 -3.16
C ARG A 191 -20.80 -6.85 -2.23
N PRO A 192 -20.53 -5.65 -2.77
CA PRO A 192 -19.83 -4.63 -2.01
C PRO A 192 -20.76 -4.02 -0.95
N ALA A 193 -20.59 -4.42 0.31
CA ALA A 193 -21.06 -3.66 1.45
C ALA A 193 -20.09 -2.48 1.69
N VAL A 194 -20.17 -1.46 0.83
CA VAL A 194 -19.31 -0.26 0.94
C VAL A 194 -19.85 0.62 2.06
N ALA A 195 -19.16 0.64 3.19
CA ALA A 195 -19.31 1.72 4.15
C ALA A 195 -18.58 2.95 3.59
N GLN A 196 -19.28 3.82 2.87
CA GLN A 196 -18.76 5.14 2.50
C GLN A 196 -18.60 5.96 3.79
N LEU A 197 -17.38 6.05 4.32
CA LEU A 197 -17.03 6.93 5.46
C LEU A 197 -16.75 8.39 5.03
N HIS A 198 -17.28 8.83 3.89
CA HIS A 198 -17.29 10.25 3.56
C HIS A 198 -18.42 10.92 4.33
N ARG A 199 -18.09 11.47 5.50
CA ARG A 199 -18.86 12.58 6.06
C ARG A 199 -18.69 13.73 5.07
N TYR A 200 -19.75 14.06 4.33
CA TYR A 200 -19.83 15.39 3.73
C TYR A 200 -19.90 16.38 4.89
N GLU A 201 -18.80 17.06 5.19
CA GLU A 201 -18.91 18.31 5.93
C GLU A 201 -19.74 19.23 5.05
N ALA A 202 -20.92 19.61 5.54
CA ALA A 202 -21.70 20.65 4.91
C ALA A 202 -20.78 21.89 4.88
N MET A 203 -20.33 22.28 3.69
CA MET A 203 -19.81 23.62 3.50
C MET A 203 -20.90 24.56 3.98
N SER A 204 -20.70 25.17 5.14
CA SER A 204 -21.49 26.30 5.57
C SER A 204 -21.35 27.35 4.48
N ALA A 205 -22.37 27.46 3.63
CA ALA A 205 -22.57 28.62 2.79
C ALA A 205 -22.90 29.81 3.70
N SER A 206 -21.90 30.33 4.40
CA SER A 206 -21.90 31.69 4.86
C SER A 206 -21.58 32.57 3.65
N CYS A 207 -22.54 32.68 2.74
CA CYS A 207 -22.66 33.88 1.93
C CYS A 207 -23.21 34.92 2.89
N ALA A 208 -22.31 35.72 3.47
CA ALA A 208 -22.70 36.91 4.20
C ALA A 208 -23.45 37.85 3.23
N CYS A 209 -24.46 38.50 3.81
CA CYS A 209 -25.38 39.47 3.24
C CYS A 209 -24.78 40.49 2.27
#